data_AF-A0A0D3II10-F1
#
_entry.id   AF-A0A0D3II10-F1
#
_cell.length_a   1.000
_cell.length_b   1.000
_cell.length_c   1.000
_cell.angle_alpha   90.00
_cell.angle_beta   90.00
_cell.angle_gamma   90.00
#
_symmetry.space_group_name_H-M   'P 1'
#
loop_
_entity.id
_entity.type
_entity.pdbx_description
1 polymer ?
#
loop_
_entity_poly.entity_id
_entity_poly.type
_entity_poly.pdbx_seq_one_letter_code
_entity_poly.pdbx_strand_id
1 'polypeptide(L)'
;MPFGLQSNSFSSGHGTEANGHISTAMGMATVAGGDVSTSMGVGTYAASYGEVAIGMYNEAPAAASTHGIASADAVLRVGTGSSAKARRDSLRVMKSGAVVVLAADGTTFDVATELAKISAGAAPSTPKADRVAALEAEVAQLKEIVAKLVQLAGVTDNGAGRSSEVELSNA
;
A
#
# COMPACT_ATOMS: atom_id res chain seq x y z
N MET A 1 -38.71 23.94 24.52
CA MET A 1 -38.19 22.56 24.59
C MET A 1 -36.76 22.57 24.05
N PRO A 2 -35.75 22.23 24.84
CA PRO A 2 -34.67 21.43 24.27
C PRO A 2 -34.44 20.22 25.18
N PHE A 3 -34.94 19.06 24.77
CA PHE A 3 -34.49 17.80 25.33
C PHE A 3 -33.12 17.49 24.73
N GLY A 4 -32.13 17.36 25.60
CA GLY A 4 -30.75 17.10 25.24
C GLY A 4 -30.60 15.85 24.39
N LEU A 5 -29.77 15.96 23.36
CA LEU A 5 -29.10 14.81 22.78
C LEU A 5 -28.26 14.20 23.92
N GLN A 6 -28.58 12.98 24.31
CA GLN A 6 -27.80 12.22 25.28
C GLN A 6 -26.46 11.87 24.63
N SER A 7 -25.48 12.76 24.71
CA SER A 7 -24.12 12.48 24.26
C SER A 7 -23.46 11.52 25.25
N ASN A 8 -23.66 10.21 25.05
CA ASN A 8 -23.02 9.15 25.83
C ASN A 8 -21.56 8.93 25.39
N SER A 9 -20.78 10.00 25.30
CA SER A 9 -19.38 9.95 24.89
C SER A 9 -18.46 9.69 26.09
N PHE A 10 -17.40 8.90 25.89
CA PHE A 10 -16.37 8.65 26.91
C PHE A 10 -15.01 9.18 26.45
N SER A 11 -14.37 10.02 27.27
CA SER A 11 -13.02 10.54 26.99
C SER A 11 -12.11 10.33 28.19
N SER A 12 -10.90 9.78 27.99
CA SER A 12 -9.93 9.56 29.06
C SER A 12 -8.49 9.77 28.61
N GLY A 13 -7.75 10.61 29.34
CA GLY A 13 -6.35 10.96 29.07
C GLY A 13 -6.16 12.44 28.68
N HIS A 14 -4.98 12.79 28.14
CA HIS A 14 -4.59 14.20 27.95
C HIS A 14 -4.97 14.72 26.55
N GLY A 15 -5.86 15.72 26.48
CA GLY A 15 -6.26 16.37 25.23
C GLY A 15 -7.08 15.46 24.31
N THR A 16 -7.87 14.56 24.90
CA THR A 16 -8.75 13.65 24.15
C THR A 16 -10.10 14.31 23.85
N GLU A 17 -10.69 14.01 22.69
CA GLU A 17 -11.96 14.57 22.24
C GLU A 17 -12.89 13.47 21.71
N ALA A 18 -13.97 13.18 22.44
CA ALA A 18 -15.03 12.27 22.02
C ALA A 18 -16.24 13.06 21.50
N ASN A 19 -16.16 13.50 20.25
CA ASN A 19 -17.09 14.46 19.63
C ASN A 19 -18.34 13.80 19.03
N GLY A 20 -18.27 12.52 18.62
CA GLY A 20 -19.42 11.80 18.08
C GLY A 20 -20.38 11.29 19.17
N HIS A 21 -21.65 11.07 18.81
CA HIS A 21 -22.65 10.48 19.71
C HIS A 21 -22.27 9.03 20.04
N ILE A 22 -22.22 8.66 21.33
CA ILE A 22 -21.77 7.33 21.81
C ILE A 22 -20.31 7.03 21.40
N SER A 23 -19.47 8.06 21.20
CA SER A 23 -18.06 7.86 20.84
C SER A 23 -17.15 7.60 22.06
N THR A 24 -15.96 7.04 21.80
CA THR A 24 -14.96 6.75 22.84
C THR A 24 -13.58 7.25 22.41
N ALA A 25 -12.96 8.15 23.17
CA ALA A 25 -11.60 8.64 22.94
C ALA A 25 -10.69 8.33 24.15
N MET A 26 -9.57 7.64 23.94
CA MET A 26 -8.65 7.29 25.03
C MET A 26 -7.18 7.52 24.66
N GLY A 27 -6.38 8.07 25.59
CA GLY A 27 -4.93 8.23 25.44
C GLY A 27 -4.48 9.69 25.41
N MET A 28 -3.65 10.08 24.43
CA MET A 28 -3.12 11.44 24.30
C MET A 28 -3.49 12.03 22.96
N ALA A 29 -4.12 13.21 22.93
CA ALA A 29 -4.47 13.93 21.71
C ALA A 29 -5.29 13.10 20.70
N THR A 30 -6.15 12.20 21.18
CA THR A 30 -7.01 11.35 20.33
C THR A 30 -8.37 12.00 20.09
N VAL A 31 -8.93 11.79 18.90
CA VAL A 31 -10.23 12.34 18.50
C VAL A 31 -11.13 11.23 17.96
N ALA A 32 -12.29 11.03 18.57
CA ALA A 32 -13.38 10.17 18.10
C ALA A 32 -14.52 11.06 17.59
N GLY A 33 -14.50 11.37 16.28
CA GLY A 33 -15.37 12.35 15.63
C GLY A 33 -16.64 11.77 15.01
N GLY A 34 -16.66 10.48 14.69
CA GLY A 34 -17.86 9.80 14.19
C GLY A 34 -18.75 9.31 15.32
N ASP A 35 -20.05 9.22 15.07
CA ASP A 35 -20.98 8.53 15.96
C ASP A 35 -20.57 7.07 16.13
N VAL A 36 -20.65 6.57 17.37
CA VAL A 36 -20.26 5.21 17.77
C VAL A 36 -18.78 4.89 17.44
N SER A 37 -17.96 5.90 17.16
CA SER A 37 -16.54 5.71 16.84
C SER A 37 -15.69 5.52 18.09
N THR A 38 -14.54 4.86 17.93
CA THR A 38 -13.54 4.68 19.00
C THR A 38 -12.15 5.08 18.51
N SER A 39 -11.49 5.99 19.22
CA SER A 39 -10.12 6.42 18.96
C SER A 39 -9.23 6.19 20.18
N MET A 40 -8.16 5.40 20.02
CA MET A 40 -7.28 5.02 21.13
C MET A 40 -5.80 5.15 20.76
N GLY A 41 -4.97 5.66 21.68
CA GLY A 41 -3.52 5.74 21.53
C GLY A 41 -2.96 7.17 21.60
N VAL A 42 -2.09 7.56 20.67
CA VAL A 42 -1.47 8.90 20.65
C VAL A 42 -1.73 9.59 19.33
N GLY A 43 -2.45 10.71 19.33
CA GLY A 43 -2.68 11.51 18.14
C GLY A 43 -3.53 10.80 17.08
N THR A 44 -4.42 9.89 17.47
CA THR A 44 -5.26 9.09 16.56
C THR A 44 -6.64 9.72 16.30
N TYR A 45 -7.21 9.49 15.13
CA TYR A 45 -8.47 10.09 14.64
C TYR A 45 -9.39 8.98 14.10
N ALA A 46 -10.56 8.81 14.71
CA ALA A 46 -11.66 8.00 14.17
C ALA A 46 -12.77 8.96 13.73
N ALA A 47 -12.81 9.30 12.43
CA ALA A 47 -13.68 10.37 11.94
C ALA A 47 -15.05 9.86 11.45
N SER A 48 -15.14 8.59 11.07
CA SER A 48 -16.30 8.04 10.38
C SER A 48 -17.27 7.32 11.31
N TYR A 49 -18.52 7.15 10.88
CA TYR A 49 -19.54 6.43 11.64
C TYR A 49 -19.10 5.00 11.99
N GLY A 50 -19.00 4.70 13.29
CA GLY A 50 -18.55 3.41 13.79
C GLY A 50 -17.15 3.01 13.31
N GLU A 51 -16.23 3.98 13.20
CA GLU A 51 -14.81 3.75 12.92
C GLU A 51 -14.04 3.44 14.22
N VAL A 52 -13.09 2.52 14.14
CA VAL A 52 -12.12 2.25 15.21
C VAL A 52 -10.73 2.66 14.73
N ALA A 53 -10.08 3.60 15.42
CA ALA A 53 -8.71 4.01 15.14
C ALA A 53 -7.81 3.71 16.35
N ILE A 54 -6.73 2.99 16.12
CA ILE A 54 -5.77 2.62 17.18
C ILE A 54 -4.33 2.94 16.77
N GLY A 55 -3.42 3.04 17.75
CA GLY A 55 -1.98 3.18 17.52
C GLY A 55 -1.48 4.61 17.71
N MET A 56 -0.61 5.08 16.81
CA MET A 56 0.02 6.40 16.92
C MET A 56 -0.08 7.16 15.61
N TYR A 57 -0.49 8.42 15.68
CA TYR A 57 -0.49 9.37 14.57
C TYR A 57 -1.01 8.76 13.26
N ASN A 58 -2.20 8.18 13.32
CA ASN A 58 -2.87 7.66 12.13
C ASN A 58 -3.08 8.79 11.11
N GLU A 59 -3.21 8.43 9.84
CA GLU A 59 -3.54 9.37 8.78
C GLU A 59 -4.96 9.90 9.00
N ALA A 60 -5.07 11.20 9.22
CA ALA A 60 -6.32 11.85 9.58
C ALA A 60 -7.35 11.64 8.46
N PRO A 61 -8.45 10.90 8.69
CA PRO A 61 -9.45 10.68 7.67
C PRO A 61 -10.24 11.96 7.38
N ALA A 62 -10.59 12.18 6.12
CA ALA A 62 -11.86 12.83 5.81
C ALA A 62 -12.95 11.76 5.84
N ALA A 63 -13.93 11.90 6.73
CA ALA A 63 -15.10 11.01 6.74
C ALA A 63 -16.10 11.46 5.68
N ALA A 64 -16.60 10.52 4.88
CA ALA A 64 -17.74 10.73 4.00
C ALA A 64 -19.05 10.83 4.82
N SER A 65 -19.15 10.11 5.94
CA SER A 65 -20.24 10.24 6.88
C SER A 65 -19.80 10.05 8.34
N THR A 66 -20.24 10.96 9.19
CA THR A 66 -20.02 10.87 10.65
C THR A 66 -21.15 10.14 11.37
N HIS A 67 -22.32 9.94 10.76
CA HIS A 67 -23.54 9.41 11.43
C HIS A 67 -24.24 8.27 10.68
N GLY A 68 -23.68 7.79 9.57
CA GLY A 68 -24.27 6.72 8.77
C GLY A 68 -23.23 5.96 7.95
N ILE A 69 -23.62 4.83 7.36
CA ILE A 69 -22.70 3.99 6.59
C ILE A 69 -22.41 4.63 5.23
N ALA A 70 -21.14 4.97 4.98
CA ALA A 70 -20.63 5.27 3.64
C ALA A 70 -19.53 4.26 3.28
N SER A 71 -19.58 3.70 2.06
CA SER A 71 -18.66 2.64 1.63
C SER A 71 -17.19 3.08 1.57
N ALA A 72 -16.95 4.38 1.36
CA ALA A 72 -15.63 5.00 1.34
C ALA A 72 -15.05 5.26 2.76
N ASP A 73 -15.82 5.02 3.82
CA ASP A 73 -15.36 5.23 5.18
C ASP A 73 -14.61 4.04 5.75
N ALA A 74 -13.76 4.29 6.73
CA ALA A 74 -13.04 3.23 7.42
C ALA A 74 -13.91 2.56 8.49
N VAL A 75 -13.74 1.25 8.64
CA VAL A 75 -14.17 0.47 9.81
C VAL A 75 -13.05 0.44 10.85
N LEU A 76 -11.82 0.18 10.40
CA LEU A 76 -10.65 0.03 11.27
C LEU A 76 -9.44 0.70 10.63
N ARG A 77 -8.70 1.47 11.43
CA ARG A 77 -7.39 2.01 11.09
C ARG A 77 -6.38 1.72 12.17
N VAL A 78 -5.16 1.37 11.74
CA VAL A 78 -4.00 1.21 12.63
C VAL A 78 -2.96 2.24 12.24
N GLY A 79 -2.82 3.28 13.07
CA GLY A 79 -1.82 4.33 12.91
C GLY A 79 -0.44 3.86 13.36
N THR A 80 0.56 4.09 12.51
CA THR A 80 1.98 3.81 12.76
C THR A 80 2.85 5.05 12.51
N GLY A 81 2.25 6.23 12.47
CA GLY A 81 2.96 7.48 12.32
C GLY A 81 3.84 7.78 13.54
N SER A 82 4.88 8.57 13.33
CA SER A 82 5.86 8.94 14.38
C SER A 82 5.60 10.32 14.97
N SER A 83 4.83 11.17 14.29
CA SER A 83 4.47 12.51 14.77
C SER A 83 3.24 13.07 14.05
N ALA A 84 2.72 14.20 14.54
CA ALA A 84 1.63 14.93 13.87
C ALA A 84 1.97 15.40 12.44
N LYS A 85 3.27 15.48 12.09
CA LYS A 85 3.76 15.81 10.73
C LYS A 85 4.08 14.59 9.88
N ALA A 86 4.17 13.41 10.47
CA ALA A 86 4.53 12.16 9.82
C ALA A 86 3.48 11.10 10.16
N ARG A 87 2.22 11.43 9.85
CA ARG A 87 1.08 10.55 10.06
C ARG A 87 1.06 9.45 9.02
N ARG A 88 0.82 8.22 9.43
CA ARG A 88 0.70 7.06 8.53
C ARG A 88 -0.16 5.99 9.18
N ASP A 89 -0.82 5.20 8.34
CA ASP A 89 -1.45 3.94 8.76
C ASP A 89 -0.65 2.77 8.20
N SER A 90 -0.66 1.63 8.89
CA SER A 90 -0.15 0.35 8.38
C SER A 90 -1.28 -0.56 7.89
N LEU A 91 -2.50 -0.36 8.39
CA LEU A 91 -3.67 -1.16 8.03
C LEU A 91 -4.91 -0.27 7.96
N ARG A 92 -5.68 -0.46 6.89
CA ARG A 92 -7.01 0.12 6.72
C ARG A 92 -8.00 -0.95 6.30
N VAL A 93 -9.15 -0.96 6.96
CA VAL A 93 -10.32 -1.73 6.57
C VAL A 93 -11.44 -0.75 6.28
N MET A 94 -12.04 -0.84 5.11
CA MET A 94 -13.12 0.06 4.66
C MET A 94 -14.49 -0.58 4.84
N LYS A 95 -15.54 0.24 4.92
CA LYS A 95 -16.95 -0.20 5.00
C LYS A 95 -17.40 -0.93 3.74
N SER A 96 -16.73 -0.69 2.61
CA SER A 96 -16.86 -1.48 1.37
C SER A 96 -16.35 -2.93 1.48
N GLY A 97 -15.62 -3.26 2.55
CA GLY A 97 -14.93 -4.55 2.72
C GLY A 97 -13.50 -4.56 2.17
N ALA A 98 -13.03 -3.47 1.55
CA ALA A 98 -11.65 -3.37 1.10
C ALA A 98 -10.68 -3.41 2.31
N VAL A 99 -9.61 -4.20 2.19
CA VAL A 99 -8.54 -4.30 3.19
C VAL A 99 -7.23 -3.93 2.51
N VAL A 100 -6.55 -2.92 3.05
CA VAL A 100 -5.30 -2.40 2.50
C VAL A 100 -4.24 -2.40 3.58
N VAL A 101 -3.09 -3.00 3.28
CA VAL A 101 -1.88 -2.92 4.09
C VAL A 101 -0.97 -1.88 3.47
N LEU A 102 -0.43 -1.00 4.30
CA LEU A 102 0.43 0.10 3.87
C LEU A 102 1.84 -0.13 4.41
N ALA A 103 2.81 -0.11 3.52
CA ALA A 103 4.21 -0.21 3.87
C ALA A 103 4.79 1.17 4.22
N ALA A 104 5.92 1.17 4.93
CA ALA A 104 6.59 2.39 5.38
C ALA A 104 7.09 3.26 4.22
N ASP A 105 7.32 2.67 3.05
CA ASP A 105 7.71 3.35 1.81
C ASP A 105 6.53 3.99 1.07
N GLY A 106 5.30 3.84 1.58
CA GLY A 106 4.08 4.37 0.98
C GLY A 106 3.42 3.45 -0.04
N THR A 107 3.99 2.26 -0.30
CA THR A 107 3.33 1.26 -1.15
C THR A 107 2.12 0.66 -0.44
N THR A 108 1.09 0.35 -1.22
CA THR A 108 -0.16 -0.22 -0.72
C THR A 108 -0.35 -1.61 -1.29
N PHE A 109 -0.59 -2.58 -0.41
CA PHE A 109 -1.01 -3.94 -0.76
C PHE A 109 -2.53 -4.03 -0.57
N ASP A 110 -3.27 -4.00 -1.67
CA ASP A 110 -4.72 -4.21 -1.70
C ASP A 110 -5.01 -5.72 -1.74
N VAL A 111 -5.62 -6.23 -0.68
CA VAL A 111 -5.85 -7.67 -0.51
C VAL A 111 -6.76 -8.25 -1.60
N ALA A 112 -7.77 -7.51 -2.04
CA ALA A 112 -8.73 -8.01 -3.04
C ALA A 112 -8.06 -8.15 -4.42
N THR A 113 -7.24 -7.17 -4.80
CA THR A 113 -6.46 -7.18 -6.04
C THR A 113 -5.47 -8.33 -6.08
N GLU A 114 -4.82 -8.61 -4.95
CA GLU A 114 -3.82 -9.68 -4.84
C GLU A 114 -4.44 -11.07 -4.82
N LEU A 115 -5.59 -11.23 -4.15
CA LEU A 115 -6.38 -12.46 -4.24
C LEU A 115 -6.83 -12.75 -5.68
N ALA A 116 -7.23 -11.73 -6.43
CA ALA A 116 -7.60 -11.87 -7.83
C ALA A 116 -6.42 -12.39 -8.69
N LYS A 117 -5.22 -11.83 -8.50
CA LYS A 117 -3.99 -12.31 -9.18
C LYS A 117 -3.70 -13.77 -8.88
N ILE A 118 -3.76 -14.16 -7.60
CA ILE A 118 -3.52 -15.55 -7.19
C ILE A 118 -4.57 -16.48 -7.80
N SER A 119 -5.85 -16.09 -7.79
CA SER A 119 -6.92 -16.89 -8.40
C SER A 119 -6.77 -17.05 -9.92
N ALA A 120 -6.11 -16.09 -10.57
CA ALA A 120 -5.78 -16.11 -11.99
C ALA A 120 -4.40 -16.76 -12.29
N GLY A 121 -3.67 -17.25 -11.27
CA GLY A 121 -2.34 -17.84 -11.41
C GLY A 121 -1.20 -16.83 -11.65
N ALA A 122 -1.44 -15.54 -11.49
CA ALA A 122 -0.42 -14.50 -11.57
C ALA A 122 0.36 -14.37 -10.25
N ALA A 123 1.65 -14.01 -10.35
CA ALA A 123 2.50 -13.82 -9.18
C ALA A 123 2.01 -12.64 -8.30
N PRO A 124 2.08 -12.77 -6.97
CA PRO A 124 1.70 -11.69 -6.06
C PRO A 124 2.62 -10.47 -6.21
N SER A 125 2.07 -9.26 -6.05
CA SER A 125 2.85 -8.02 -5.98
C SER A 125 3.64 -8.00 -4.68
N THR A 126 4.84 -8.56 -4.76
CA THR A 126 5.83 -8.44 -3.70
C THR A 126 6.98 -7.57 -4.20
N PRO A 127 7.74 -6.92 -3.32
CA PRO A 127 8.96 -6.19 -3.70
C PRO A 127 9.96 -7.04 -4.50
N LYS A 128 9.87 -8.38 -4.45
CA LYS A 128 10.67 -9.26 -5.29
C LYS A 128 10.20 -9.27 -6.75
N ALA A 129 8.89 -9.22 -7.02
CA ALA A 129 8.37 -9.21 -8.39
C ALA A 129 8.80 -7.93 -9.13
N ASP A 130 8.71 -6.77 -8.47
CA ASP A 130 9.18 -5.49 -9.04
C ASP A 130 10.70 -5.48 -9.24
N ARG A 131 11.46 -6.04 -8.29
CA ARG A 131 12.91 -6.21 -8.42
C ARG A 131 13.30 -7.18 -9.53
N VAL A 132 12.55 -8.27 -9.72
CA VAL A 132 12.78 -9.24 -10.80
C VAL A 132 12.46 -8.60 -12.15
N ALA A 133 11.34 -7.89 -12.28
CA ALA A 133 11.00 -7.17 -13.52
C ALA A 133 12.04 -6.08 -13.86
N ALA A 134 12.53 -5.35 -12.86
CA ALA A 134 13.61 -4.38 -13.04
C ALA A 134 14.93 -5.07 -13.47
N LEU A 135 15.29 -6.19 -12.85
CA LEU A 135 16.46 -6.98 -13.27
C LEU A 135 16.29 -7.54 -14.69
N GLU A 136 15.10 -8.02 -15.05
CA GLU A 136 14.82 -8.53 -16.39
C GLU A 136 14.95 -7.43 -17.45
N ALA A 137 14.51 -6.21 -17.15
CA ALA A 137 14.71 -5.04 -18.00
C ALA A 137 16.20 -4.66 -18.14
N GLU A 138 16.96 -4.64 -17.04
CA GLU A 138 18.41 -4.40 -17.07
C GLU A 138 19.17 -5.47 -17.86
N VAL A 139 18.80 -6.76 -17.68
CA VAL A 139 19.39 -7.87 -18.43
C VAL A 139 19.07 -7.76 -19.93
N ALA A 140 17.87 -7.32 -20.30
CA ALA A 140 17.53 -7.10 -21.70
C ALA A 140 18.40 -5.99 -22.33
N GLN A 141 18.61 -4.89 -21.62
CA GLN A 141 19.51 -3.81 -22.07
C GLN A 141 20.96 -4.28 -22.20
N LEU A 142 21.46 -5.06 -21.22
CA LEU A 142 22.81 -5.62 -21.26
C LEU A 142 23.00 -6.56 -22.44
N LYS A 143 22.03 -7.42 -22.74
CA LYS A 143 22.08 -8.30 -23.93
C LYS A 143 22.19 -7.50 -25.23
N GLU A 144 21.47 -6.40 -25.34
CA GLU A 144 21.53 -5.54 -26.52
C GLU A 144 22.88 -4.81 -26.65
N ILE A 145 23.45 -4.35 -25.54
CA ILE A 145 24.80 -3.73 -25.50
C ILE A 145 25.87 -4.76 -25.91
N VAL A 146 25.80 -5.98 -25.36
CA VAL A 146 26.74 -7.06 -25.71
C VAL A 146 26.65 -7.40 -27.20
N ALA A 147 25.45 -7.49 -27.77
CA ALA A 147 25.27 -7.72 -29.21
C ALA A 147 25.92 -6.63 -30.07
N LYS A 148 25.78 -5.36 -29.69
CA LYS A 148 26.43 -4.23 -30.38
C LYS A 148 27.96 -4.27 -30.25
N LEU A 149 28.49 -4.64 -29.09
CA LEU A 149 29.93 -4.79 -28.87
C LEU A 149 30.54 -5.94 -29.68
N VAL A 150 29.84 -7.08 -29.78
CA VAL A 150 30.27 -8.21 -30.61
C VAL A 150 30.35 -7.82 -32.10
N GLN A 151 29.37 -7.04 -32.58
CA GLN A 151 29.41 -6.49 -33.94
C GLN A 151 30.56 -5.50 -34.16
N LEU A 152 30.85 -4.64 -33.17
CA LEU A 152 31.93 -3.65 -33.23
C LEU A 152 33.33 -4.31 -33.15
N ALA A 153 33.46 -5.42 -32.42
CA ALA A 153 34.70 -6.17 -32.26
C ALA A 153 35.04 -7.06 -33.47
N GLY A 154 34.16 -7.14 -34.49
CA GLY A 154 34.42 -7.91 -35.71
C GLY A 154 34.49 -9.43 -35.48
N VAL A 155 33.93 -9.96 -34.39
CA VAL A 155 33.81 -11.41 -34.19
C VAL A 155 32.61 -11.92 -35.00
N THR A 156 32.74 -11.89 -36.33
CA THR A 156 31.98 -12.80 -37.19
C THR A 156 32.55 -14.19 -36.94
N ASP A 157 31.66 -15.14 -36.63
CA ASP A 157 31.89 -16.59 -36.61
C ASP A 157 33.00 -17.04 -37.57
N ASN A 158 34.23 -17.19 -37.03
CA ASN A 158 35.35 -17.80 -37.74
C ASN A 158 35.29 -19.32 -37.56
N GLY A 159 34.27 -19.98 -38.10
CA GLY A 159 34.09 -21.42 -37.90
C GLY A 159 33.34 -22.23 -38.94
N ALA A 160 32.63 -21.63 -39.91
CA ALA A 160 31.85 -22.40 -40.87
C ALA A 160 31.93 -21.83 -42.29
N GLY A 161 32.95 -22.21 -43.07
CA GLY A 161 32.93 -21.92 -44.52
C GLY A 161 34.25 -21.87 -45.29
N ARG A 162 35.24 -22.74 -45.03
CA ARG A 162 36.38 -22.94 -45.94
C ARG A 162 36.58 -24.40 -46.35
N SER A 163 35.48 -25.12 -46.62
CA SER A 163 35.51 -26.41 -47.31
C SER A 163 34.76 -26.31 -48.63
N SER A 164 35.39 -25.72 -49.64
CA SER A 164 35.13 -26.06 -51.05
C SER A 164 36.19 -25.40 -51.93
N GLU A 165 36.74 -26.18 -52.87
CA GLU A 165 37.61 -25.79 -53.99
C GLU A 165 39.07 -25.54 -53.57
N VAL A 166 40.05 -26.30 -54.05
CA VAL A 166 40.38 -26.51 -55.46
C VAL A 166 40.89 -27.94 -55.70
N GLU A 167 40.24 -28.65 -56.61
CA GLU A 167 40.83 -29.78 -57.34
C GLU A 167 42.12 -29.31 -58.03
N LEU A 168 43.25 -29.92 -57.70
CA LEU A 168 44.37 -30.02 -58.63
C LEU A 168 44.45 -31.46 -59.13
N SER A 169 43.51 -31.76 -60.03
CA SER A 169 43.72 -32.73 -61.10
C SER A 169 44.57 -32.06 -62.18
N ASN A 170 45.84 -32.47 -62.31
CA ASN A 170 46.42 -32.83 -63.61
C ASN A 170 47.92 -33.17 -63.53
N ALA A 171 48.23 -34.31 -64.18
CA ALA A 171 49.51 -34.77 -64.75
C ALA A 171 50.61 -35.26 -63.79
#